data_AF-A0A832M4N6-F1
#
_entry.id   AF-A0A832M4N6-F1
#
_cell.length_a   1.000
_cell.length_b   1.000
_cell.length_c   1.000
_cell.angle_alpha   90.00
_cell.angle_beta   90.00
_cell.angle_gamma   90.00
#
_symmetry.space_group_name_H-M   'P 1'
#
loop_
_entity.id
_entity.type
_entity.pdbx_description
1 polymer ?
#
loop_
_entity_poly.entity_id
_entity_poly.type
_entity_poly.pdbx_seq_one_letter_code
_entity_poly.pdbx_strand_id
1 'polypeptide(L)'
;MTWRGSSSPTDRIFACLVYLLPLLDVVGLVGAVLFASGSFLAPVLAIVVLPLSPLLGIYYGFGGFMPLIIFFALYMLVVRNDRVPHFIRFNVMQAILIGILLSLFSIIWNYVLSSIFLPTSIVAQTLFNSVFLATLGVSIYCIFQSALGRYAEIPTISEAAYTQVRY
;
A
#
# COMPACT_ATOMS: atom_id res chain seq x y z
N MET A 1 12.92 -24.05 -8.91
CA MET A 1 11.65 -23.47 -9.37
C MET A 1 11.97 -22.35 -10.37
N THR A 2 12.18 -22.71 -11.64
CA THR A 2 12.66 -21.81 -12.72
C THR A 2 11.70 -21.85 -13.90
N TRP A 3 10.41 -21.64 -13.64
CA TRP A 3 9.37 -21.53 -14.66
C TRP A 3 8.52 -20.28 -14.38
N ARG A 4 9.13 -19.11 -14.53
CA ARG A 4 8.40 -17.84 -14.60
C ARG A 4 8.98 -17.07 -15.78
N GLY A 5 8.14 -16.73 -16.77
CA GLY A 5 8.55 -16.00 -17.96
C GLY A 5 9.39 -14.78 -17.56
N SER A 6 10.45 -14.50 -18.32
CA SER A 6 11.34 -13.37 -18.02
C SER A 6 10.51 -12.11 -17.86
N SER A 7 10.47 -11.55 -16.64
CA SER A 7 9.82 -10.26 -16.41
C SER A 7 10.59 -9.22 -17.21
N SER A 8 9.93 -8.64 -18.20
CA SER A 8 10.53 -7.58 -19.01
C SER A 8 10.85 -6.38 -18.12
N PRO A 9 11.81 -5.51 -18.49
CA PRO A 9 12.08 -4.29 -17.73
C PRO A 9 10.82 -3.44 -17.51
N THR A 10 9.91 -3.42 -18.50
CA THR A 10 8.61 -2.73 -18.40
C THR A 10 7.71 -3.36 -17.34
N ASP A 11 7.61 -4.69 -17.26
CA ASP A 11 6.77 -5.35 -16.25
C ASP A 11 7.27 -5.07 -14.83
N ARG A 12 8.60 -4.97 -14.67
CA ARG A 12 9.23 -4.63 -13.38
C ARG A 12 8.90 -3.20 -12.95
N ILE A 13 8.96 -2.25 -13.88
CA ILE A 13 8.59 -0.85 -13.60
C ILE A 13 7.13 -0.77 -13.16
N PHE A 14 6.20 -1.39 -13.92
CA PHE A 14 4.78 -1.38 -13.54
C PHE A 14 4.52 -2.09 -12.21
N ALA A 15 5.19 -3.21 -11.93
CA ALA A 15 5.07 -3.90 -10.65
C ALA A 15 5.56 -3.03 -9.48
N CYS A 16 6.67 -2.30 -9.65
CA CYS A 16 7.15 -1.35 -8.64
C CYS A 16 6.17 -0.20 -8.40
N LEU A 17 5.64 0.40 -9.47
CA LEU A 17 4.78 1.58 -9.39
C LEU A 17 3.50 1.32 -8.58
N VAL A 18 2.99 0.09 -8.61
CA VAL A 18 1.74 -0.24 -7.91
C VAL A 18 1.90 -0.18 -6.39
N TYR A 19 3.10 -0.37 -5.85
CA TYR A 19 3.39 -0.20 -4.42
C TYR A 19 3.47 1.27 -3.97
N LEU A 20 3.34 2.24 -4.88
CA LEU A 20 3.09 3.63 -4.48
C LEU A 20 1.69 3.79 -3.87
N LEU A 21 0.72 2.93 -4.21
CA LEU A 21 -0.64 2.98 -3.67
C LEU A 21 -0.70 2.78 -2.14
N PRO A 22 -0.16 1.68 -1.58
CA PRO A 22 -0.13 1.51 -0.13
C PRO A 22 0.70 2.60 0.58
N LEU A 23 1.68 3.21 -0.09
CA LEU A 23 2.39 4.37 0.44
C LEU A 23 1.49 5.62 0.48
N LEU A 24 0.67 5.87 -0.54
CA LEU A 24 -0.33 6.95 -0.54
C LEU A 24 -1.38 6.71 0.54
N ASP A 25 -1.87 5.48 0.68
CA ASP A 25 -2.84 5.08 1.72
C ASP A 25 -2.31 5.35 3.12
N VAL A 26 -1.08 4.89 3.42
CA VAL A 26 -0.51 5.06 4.76
C VAL A 26 -0.21 6.53 5.06
N VAL A 27 0.24 7.32 4.07
CA VAL A 27 0.48 8.76 4.27
C VAL A 27 -0.80 9.49 4.70
N GLY A 28 -1.93 9.23 4.02
CA GLY A 28 -3.21 9.85 4.41
C GLY A 28 -3.75 9.34 5.74
N LEU A 29 -3.52 8.06 6.04
CA LEU A 29 -3.94 7.45 7.31
C LEU A 29 -3.19 8.02 8.52
N VAL A 30 -1.85 8.09 8.44
CA VAL A 30 -1.01 8.36 9.62
C VAL A 30 -0.60 9.83 9.71
N GLY A 31 -0.67 10.60 8.62
CA GLY A 31 -0.03 11.90 8.53
C GLY A 31 -0.53 12.92 9.55
N ALA A 32 -1.85 13.06 9.69
CA ALA A 32 -2.42 13.97 10.68
C ALA A 32 -1.95 13.64 12.11
N VAL A 33 -1.90 12.35 12.45
CA VAL A 33 -1.52 11.90 13.79
C VAL A 33 -0.03 12.11 14.04
N LEU A 34 0.84 11.65 13.14
CA LEU A 34 2.30 11.74 13.33
C LEU A 34 2.81 13.18 13.39
N PHE A 35 2.23 14.09 12.58
CA PHE A 35 2.60 15.50 12.63
C PHE A 35 2.03 16.20 13.86
N ALA A 36 0.74 16.00 14.17
CA ALA A 36 0.11 16.67 15.32
C ALA A 36 0.65 16.21 16.67
N SER A 37 1.07 14.94 16.78
CA SER A 37 1.62 14.38 18.02
C SER A 37 3.10 14.68 18.22
N GLY A 38 3.79 15.29 17.23
CA GLY A 38 5.24 15.50 17.28
C GLY A 38 6.03 14.18 17.27
N SER A 39 5.55 13.17 16.55
CA SER A 39 6.21 11.86 16.48
C SER A 39 7.64 11.98 15.94
N PHE A 40 8.57 11.20 16.51
CA PHE A 40 9.94 11.11 16.02
C PHE A 40 10.05 10.61 14.57
N LEU A 41 8.99 10.00 14.03
CA LEU A 41 8.91 9.55 12.64
C LEU A 41 8.40 10.61 11.67
N ALA A 42 7.95 11.78 12.15
CA ALA A 42 7.47 12.87 11.31
C ALA A 42 8.51 13.31 10.23
N PRO A 43 9.83 13.37 10.51
CA PRO A 43 10.83 13.68 9.48
C PRO A 43 10.91 12.61 8.38
N VAL A 44 10.79 11.33 8.75
CA VAL A 44 10.80 10.22 7.79
C VAL A 44 9.55 10.27 6.92
N LEU A 45 8.39 10.52 7.52
CA LEU A 45 7.15 10.71 6.80
C LEU A 45 7.26 11.88 5.79
N ALA A 46 7.86 13.01 6.18
CA ALA A 46 8.04 14.15 5.29
C ALA A 46 8.90 13.80 4.05
N ILE A 47 9.95 13.00 4.21
CA ILE A 47 10.78 12.51 3.11
C ILE A 47 9.97 11.63 2.16
N VAL A 48 9.10 10.76 2.69
CA VAL A 48 8.21 9.89 1.88
C VAL A 48 7.13 10.70 1.16
N VAL A 49 6.58 11.72 1.81
CA VAL A 49 5.54 12.60 1.25
C VAL A 49 6.07 13.43 0.08
N LEU A 50 7.33 13.88 0.13
CA LEU A 50 7.90 14.77 -0.88
C LEU A 50 7.74 14.24 -2.33
N PRO A 51 8.17 13.02 -2.68
CA PRO A 51 7.98 12.48 -4.03
C PRO A 51 6.53 12.08 -4.33
N LEU A 52 5.70 11.84 -3.31
CA LEU A 52 4.29 11.44 -3.46
C LEU A 52 3.33 12.63 -3.57
N SER A 53 3.78 13.83 -3.20
CA SER A 53 2.98 15.07 -3.20
C SER A 53 2.15 15.33 -4.46
N PRO A 54 2.65 15.15 -5.70
CA PRO A 54 1.81 15.36 -6.89
C PRO A 54 0.67 14.33 -6.99
N LEU A 55 0.88 13.11 -6.48
CA LEU A 55 -0.10 12.03 -6.52
C LEU A 55 -1.13 12.16 -5.39
N LEU A 56 -0.75 12.67 -4.22
CA LEU A 56 -1.65 12.84 -3.07
C LEU A 56 -2.86 13.71 -3.39
N GLY A 57 -2.67 14.81 -4.14
CA GLY A 57 -3.78 15.68 -4.53
C GLY A 57 -4.81 15.00 -5.44
N ILE A 58 -4.37 14.09 -6.30
CA ILE A 58 -5.25 13.28 -7.17
C ILE A 58 -5.90 12.17 -6.35
N TYR A 59 -5.10 11.49 -5.53
CA TYR A 59 -5.50 10.31 -4.77
C TYR A 59 -6.47 10.61 -3.64
N TYR A 60 -6.37 11.78 -3.01
CA TYR A 60 -7.35 12.24 -2.02
C TYR A 60 -8.31 13.31 -2.58
N GLY A 61 -8.19 13.61 -3.88
CA GLY A 61 -9.18 14.37 -4.61
C GLY A 61 -10.52 13.63 -4.69
N PHE A 62 -11.54 14.32 -5.20
CA PHE A 62 -12.86 13.72 -5.47
C PHE A 62 -13.54 13.13 -4.21
N GLY A 63 -13.51 13.86 -3.09
CA GLY A 63 -14.23 13.49 -1.86
C GLY A 63 -13.72 12.22 -1.18
N GLY A 64 -12.49 11.78 -1.47
CA GLY A 64 -11.88 10.59 -0.86
C GLY A 64 -12.33 9.25 -1.45
N PHE A 65 -13.09 9.25 -2.54
CA PHE A 65 -13.53 8.01 -3.21
C PHE A 65 -12.49 7.44 -4.19
N MET A 66 -11.45 8.20 -4.54
CA MET A 66 -10.44 7.77 -5.51
C MET A 66 -9.72 6.46 -5.14
N PRO A 67 -9.34 6.17 -3.88
CA PRO A 67 -8.73 4.89 -3.50
C PRO A 67 -9.65 3.70 -3.84
N LEU A 68 -10.96 3.85 -3.60
CA LEU A 68 -11.95 2.82 -3.92
C LEU A 68 -12.12 2.65 -5.43
N ILE A 69 -12.13 3.74 -6.18
CA ILE A 69 -12.21 3.71 -7.65
C ILE A 69 -10.96 3.00 -8.23
N ILE A 70 -9.77 3.35 -7.74
CA ILE A 70 -8.50 2.74 -8.15
C ILE A 70 -8.48 1.25 -7.80
N PHE A 71 -8.97 0.88 -6.61
CA PHE A 71 -9.14 -0.52 -6.22
C PHE A 71 -9.97 -1.31 -7.26
N PHE A 72 -11.18 -0.83 -7.58
CA PHE A 72 -12.04 -1.52 -8.54
C PHE A 72 -11.43 -1.54 -9.94
N ALA A 73 -10.84 -0.43 -10.39
CA ALA A 73 -10.21 -0.32 -11.69
C ALA A 73 -9.04 -1.31 -11.83
N LEU A 74 -8.12 -1.35 -10.86
CA LEU A 74 -6.99 -2.28 -10.87
C LEU A 74 -7.44 -3.74 -10.77
N TYR A 75 -8.43 -4.02 -9.93
CA TYR A 75 -8.94 -5.38 -9.80
C TYR A 75 -9.59 -5.87 -11.11
N MET A 76 -10.48 -5.09 -11.71
CA MET A 76 -11.20 -5.49 -12.93
C MET A 76 -10.32 -5.47 -14.18
N LEU A 77 -9.54 -4.40 -14.38
CA LEU A 77 -8.78 -4.18 -15.61
C LEU A 77 -7.43 -4.89 -15.64
N VAL A 78 -6.83 -5.13 -14.47
CA VAL A 78 -5.49 -5.71 -14.35
C VAL A 78 -5.56 -7.11 -13.75
N VAL A 79 -6.01 -7.27 -12.49
CA VAL A 79 -5.97 -8.56 -11.78
C VAL A 79 -6.79 -9.63 -12.50
N ARG A 80 -8.01 -9.29 -12.95
CA ARG A 80 -8.91 -10.21 -13.66
C ARG A 80 -8.63 -10.36 -15.16
N ASN A 81 -7.66 -9.64 -15.70
CA ASN A 81 -7.35 -9.67 -17.12
C ASN A 81 -6.19 -10.63 -17.42
N ASP A 82 -6.49 -11.81 -17.96
CA ASP A 82 -5.49 -12.84 -18.24
C ASP A 82 -4.51 -12.47 -19.38
N ARG A 83 -4.76 -11.37 -20.11
CA ARG A 83 -3.79 -10.81 -21.06
C ARG A 83 -2.64 -10.08 -20.37
N VAL A 84 -2.82 -9.67 -19.12
CA VAL A 84 -1.76 -9.03 -18.32
C VAL A 84 -0.85 -10.12 -17.76
N PRO A 85 0.49 -9.95 -17.81
CA PRO A 85 1.43 -10.89 -17.22
C PRO A 85 1.10 -11.21 -15.76
N HIS A 86 1.18 -12.49 -15.39
CA HIS A 86 0.92 -12.97 -14.02
C HIS A 86 1.75 -12.21 -12.97
N PHE A 87 2.99 -11.84 -13.29
CA PHE A 87 3.86 -11.05 -12.42
C PHE A 87 3.26 -9.69 -12.03
N ILE A 88 2.67 -8.96 -12.98
CA ILE A 88 2.01 -7.68 -12.71
C ILE A 88 0.73 -7.92 -11.91
N ARG A 89 -0.09 -8.89 -12.33
CA ARG A 89 -1.35 -9.25 -11.65
C ARG A 89 -1.13 -9.58 -10.18
N PHE A 90 -0.08 -10.36 -9.88
CA PHE A 90 0.33 -10.70 -8.51
C PHE A 90 0.68 -9.45 -7.70
N ASN A 91 1.60 -8.60 -8.19
CA ASN A 91 2.02 -7.41 -7.44
C ASN A 91 0.87 -6.42 -7.23
N VAL A 92 -0.02 -6.29 -8.23
CA VAL A 92 -1.23 -5.48 -8.12
C VAL A 92 -2.18 -6.03 -7.06
N MET A 93 -2.45 -7.34 -7.07
CA MET A 93 -3.29 -7.97 -6.06
C MET A 93 -2.69 -7.81 -4.66
N GLN A 94 -1.38 -7.96 -4.52
CA GLN A 94 -0.67 -7.78 -3.25
C GLN A 94 -0.79 -6.34 -2.72
N ALA A 95 -0.58 -5.33 -3.57
CA ALA A 95 -0.76 -3.93 -3.17
C ALA A 95 -2.22 -3.61 -2.80
N ILE A 96 -3.19 -4.16 -3.55
CA ILE A 96 -4.62 -4.08 -3.24
C ILE A 96 -4.92 -4.64 -1.85
N LEU A 97 -4.39 -5.82 -1.51
CA LEU A 97 -4.61 -6.44 -0.19
C LEU A 97 -4.05 -5.58 0.93
N ILE A 98 -2.85 -4.99 0.75
CA ILE A 98 -2.27 -4.05 1.72
C ILE A 98 -3.18 -2.82 1.88
N GLY A 99 -3.66 -2.23 0.78
CA GLY A 99 -4.60 -1.11 0.80
C GLY A 99 -5.90 -1.44 1.55
N ILE A 100 -6.47 -2.64 1.34
CA ILE A 100 -7.63 -3.13 2.09
C ILE A 100 -7.32 -3.18 3.59
N LEU A 101 -6.18 -3.74 4.00
CA LEU A 101 -5.80 -3.82 5.41
C LEU A 101 -5.68 -2.42 6.04
N LEU A 102 -5.09 -1.46 5.34
CA LEU A 102 -4.98 -0.06 5.79
C LEU A 102 -6.35 0.61 5.88
N SER A 103 -7.23 0.38 4.90
CA SER A 103 -8.60 0.91 4.91
C SER A 103 -9.40 0.33 6.08
N LEU A 104 -9.29 -0.98 6.34
CA LEU A 104 -9.97 -1.61 7.48
C LEU A 104 -9.44 -1.07 8.80
N PHE A 105 -8.13 -0.91 8.93
CA PHE A 105 -7.52 -0.27 10.09
C PHE A 105 -8.07 1.16 10.28
N SER A 106 -8.14 1.96 9.21
CA SER A 106 -8.70 3.31 9.24
C SER A 106 -10.14 3.34 9.72
N ILE A 107 -10.98 2.42 9.22
CA ILE A 107 -12.38 2.31 9.63
C ILE A 107 -12.47 1.97 11.12
N ILE A 108 -11.72 0.97 11.59
CA ILE A 108 -11.70 0.58 13.01
C ILE A 108 -11.23 1.75 13.88
N TRP A 109 -10.19 2.47 13.46
CA TRP A 109 -9.71 3.62 14.18
C TRP A 109 -10.80 4.71 14.29
N ASN A 110 -11.36 5.14 13.16
CA ASN A 110 -12.28 6.27 13.12
C ASN A 110 -13.60 5.99 13.83
N TYR A 111 -14.13 4.77 13.73
CA TYR A 111 -15.47 4.44 14.27
C TYR A 111 -15.46 3.77 15.64
N VAL A 112 -14.33 3.21 16.07
CA VAL A 112 -14.25 2.48 17.35
C VAL A 112 -13.22 3.12 18.27
N LEU A 113 -11.95 3.16 17.85
CA LEU A 113 -10.84 3.48 18.76
C LEU A 113 -10.69 4.98 19.05
N SER A 114 -11.03 5.85 18.10
CA SER A 114 -10.91 7.31 18.24
C SER A 114 -11.77 7.88 19.38
N SER A 115 -12.88 7.20 19.71
CA SER A 115 -13.76 7.56 20.83
C SER A 115 -13.19 7.20 22.20
N ILE A 116 -12.21 6.28 22.23
CA ILE A 116 -11.60 5.73 23.44
C ILE A 116 -10.22 6.35 23.67
N PHE A 117 -9.44 6.52 22.60
CA PHE A 117 -8.06 6.99 22.66
C PHE A 117 -7.92 8.31 21.91
N LEU A 118 -7.36 9.32 22.59
CA LEU A 118 -6.98 10.55 21.91
C LEU A 118 -5.86 10.27 20.89
N PRO A 119 -5.84 10.94 19.73
CA PRO A 119 -4.77 10.80 18.74
C PRO A 119 -3.36 11.10 19.29
N THR A 120 -3.26 11.95 20.32
CA THR A 120 -2.00 12.28 20.99
C THR A 120 -1.61 11.29 22.09
N SER A 121 -2.46 10.32 22.42
CA SER A 121 -2.16 9.30 23.43
C SER A 121 -0.98 8.41 23.01
N ILE A 122 -0.27 7.85 23.99
CA ILE A 122 0.86 6.94 23.71
C ILE A 122 0.41 5.71 22.91
N VAL A 123 -0.79 5.20 23.18
CA VAL A 123 -1.37 4.05 22.47
C VAL A 123 -1.56 4.39 20.99
N ALA A 124 -2.18 5.54 20.69
CA ALA A 124 -2.36 6.01 19.33
C ALA A 124 -1.00 6.18 18.63
N GLN A 125 -0.07 6.89 19.27
CA GLN A 125 1.24 7.15 18.69
C GLN A 125 2.00 5.87 18.37
N THR A 126 2.07 4.91 19.31
CA THR A 126 2.71 3.61 19.06
C THR A 126 2.06 2.89 17.89
N LEU A 127 0.73 2.84 17.85
CA LEU A 127 -0.01 2.15 16.81
C LEU A 127 0.22 2.76 15.42
N PHE A 128 0.06 4.08 15.27
CA PHE A 128 0.28 4.77 13.99
C PHE A 128 1.74 4.72 13.55
N ASN A 129 2.71 4.81 14.47
CA ASN A 129 4.12 4.63 14.16
C ASN A 129 4.41 3.21 13.65
N SER A 130 3.85 2.18 14.29
CA SER A 130 3.99 0.79 13.85
C SER A 130 3.36 0.56 12.47
N VAL A 131 2.16 1.08 12.22
CA VAL A 131 1.49 0.97 10.91
C VAL A 131 2.30 1.66 9.82
N PHE A 132 2.84 2.85 10.11
CA PHE A 132 3.69 3.58 9.18
C PHE A 132 4.96 2.78 8.82
N LEU A 133 5.71 2.31 9.82
CA LEU A 133 6.95 1.57 9.60
C LEU A 133 6.70 0.22 8.90
N ALA A 134 5.65 -0.51 9.30
CA ALA A 134 5.29 -1.78 8.69
C ALA A 134 4.97 -1.59 7.21
N THR A 135 4.13 -0.60 6.87
CA THR A 135 3.73 -0.35 5.48
C THR A 135 4.90 0.15 4.64
N LEU A 136 5.72 1.06 5.18
CA LEU A 136 6.90 1.57 4.50
C LEU A 136 7.90 0.44 4.22
N GLY A 137 8.20 -0.39 5.23
CA GLY A 137 9.11 -1.52 5.11
C GLY A 137 8.63 -2.56 4.10
N VAL A 138 7.35 -2.95 4.17
CA VAL A 138 6.74 -3.88 3.22
C VAL A 138 6.75 -3.33 1.80
N SER A 139 6.40 -2.06 1.61
CA SER A 139 6.37 -1.43 0.28
C SER A 139 7.78 -1.34 -0.32
N ILE A 140 8.78 -0.93 0.46
CA ILE A 140 10.19 -0.89 0.00
C ILE A 140 10.67 -2.30 -0.37
N TYR A 141 10.40 -3.29 0.47
CA TYR A 141 10.74 -4.69 0.19
C TYR A 141 10.11 -5.15 -1.13
N CYS A 142 8.84 -4.85 -1.35
CA CYS A 142 8.13 -5.24 -2.56
C CYS A 142 8.65 -4.54 -3.82
N ILE A 143 8.94 -3.25 -3.73
CA ILE A 143 9.54 -2.48 -4.83
C ILE A 143 10.91 -3.07 -5.19
N PHE A 144 11.75 -3.37 -4.19
CA PHE A 144 13.08 -3.92 -4.43
C PHE A 144 13.02 -5.30 -5.09
N GLN A 145 12.18 -6.21 -4.59
CA GLN A 145 12.00 -7.53 -5.21
C GLN A 145 11.44 -7.40 -6.63
N SER A 146 10.46 -6.51 -6.83
CA SER A 146 9.86 -6.27 -8.15
C SER A 146 10.88 -5.74 -9.16
N ALA A 147 11.76 -4.82 -8.73
CA ALA A 147 12.84 -4.29 -9.55
C ALA A 147 13.85 -5.38 -9.96
N LEU A 148 14.10 -6.35 -9.09
CA LEU A 148 14.89 -7.55 -9.39
C LEU A 148 14.14 -8.58 -10.24
N GLY A 149 12.87 -8.35 -10.56
CA GLY A 149 12.02 -9.29 -11.29
C GLY A 149 11.59 -10.50 -10.47
N ARG A 150 11.64 -10.40 -9.14
CA ARG A 150 11.29 -11.44 -8.17
C ARG A 150 9.95 -11.13 -7.53
N TYR A 151 9.28 -12.16 -7.05
CA TYR A 151 8.02 -12.02 -6.35
C TYR A 151 8.32 -11.75 -4.88
N ALA A 152 7.70 -10.71 -4.34
CA ALA A 152 7.84 -10.36 -2.94
C ALA A 152 6.93 -11.25 -2.11
N GLU A 153 7.52 -12.14 -1.31
CA GLU A 153 6.79 -13.09 -0.48
C GLU A 153 6.59 -12.51 0.93
N ILE A 154 5.38 -12.04 1.19
CA ILE A 154 4.89 -11.59 2.48
C ILE A 154 3.99 -12.70 3.04
N PRO A 155 4.27 -13.21 4.25
CA PRO A 155 3.43 -14.20 4.89
C PRO A 155 1.96 -13.78 4.89
N THR A 156 1.05 -14.71 4.61
CA THR A 156 -0.41 -14.54 4.50
C THR A 156 -0.89 -13.69 3.32
N ILE A 157 -0.26 -12.54 3.04
CA ILE A 157 -0.69 -11.62 1.97
C ILE A 157 -0.37 -12.20 0.59
N SER A 158 0.83 -12.74 0.39
CA SER A 158 1.22 -13.33 -0.90
C SER A 158 0.43 -14.58 -1.23
N GLU A 159 0.18 -15.43 -0.24
CA GLU A 159 -0.71 -16.60 -0.40
C GLU A 159 -2.12 -16.17 -0.81
N ALA A 160 -2.68 -15.17 -0.14
CA ALA A 160 -3.97 -14.60 -0.52
C ALA A 160 -3.94 -14.01 -1.94
N ALA A 161 -2.86 -13.32 -2.34
CA ALA A 161 -2.70 -12.80 -3.68
C ALA A 161 -2.67 -13.93 -4.73
N TYR A 162 -1.92 -15.01 -4.49
CA TYR A 162 -1.86 -16.16 -5.38
C TYR A 162 -3.22 -16.84 -5.56
N THR A 163 -4.04 -16.94 -4.51
CA THR A 163 -5.40 -17.53 -4.66
C THR A 163 -6.32 -16.72 -5.56
N GLN A 164 -6.11 -15.41 -5.67
CA GLN A 164 -6.94 -14.53 -6.50
C GLN A 164 -6.46 -14.44 -7.94
N VAL A 165 -5.15 -14.60 -8.17
CA VAL A 165 -4.54 -14.55 -9.50
C VAL A 165 -4.43 -15.96 -10.05
N ARG A 166 -5.39 -16.34 -10.91
CA ARG A 166 -5.33 -17.61 -11.65
C ARG A 166 -4.14 -17.60 -12.63
N TYR A 167 -3.47 -18.74 -12.74
CA TYR A 167 -2.45 -19.01 -13.77
C TYR A 167 -3.07 -19.10 -15.16
#